data_AF-A0A7U6M2G7-F1
#
_entry.id   AF-A0A7U6M2G7-F1
#
_cell.length_a   1.000
_cell.length_b   1.000
_cell.length_c   1.000
_cell.angle_alpha   90.00
_cell.angle_beta   90.00
_cell.angle_gamma   90.00
#
_symmetry.space_group_name_H-M   'P 1'
#
loop_
_entity.id
_entity.type
_entity.pdbx_description
1 polymer ?
#
loop_
_entity_poly.entity_id
_entity_poly.type
_entity_poly.pdbx_seq_one_letter_code
_entity_poly.pdbx_strand_id
1 'polypeptide(L)'
;MYWDLFVYGLQRDWLMNVLFLIGSPIILWALIPYAIEDLVLPRDEPIRFNRLRRKIYIYECKIDRIFIFSRKRWGVQPVAYNWDDITAEVYRIYAPGHGGLIENVMLSVRNPETNEVIDRVFFTHTLDQGKAYWAIARLFMQQGPEALPTFVHPPRDWNDDDGLSHMHCLAPKVEWPADIDRESRTAPSEEAAVDGTG
;
A
#
# COMPACT_ATOMS: atom_id res chain seq x y z
N MET A 1 -34.28 49.38 -3.30
CA MET A 1 -33.06 49.95 -3.93
C MET A 1 -31.78 49.17 -3.63
N TYR A 2 -31.41 48.89 -2.37
CA TYR A 2 -30.22 48.04 -2.07
C TYR A 2 -30.49 46.54 -2.32
N TRP A 3 -31.71 46.09 -2.01
CA TRP A 3 -32.17 44.72 -2.30
C TRP A 3 -32.27 44.42 -3.80
N ASP A 4 -32.68 45.39 -4.62
CA ASP A 4 -32.75 45.22 -6.07
C ASP A 4 -31.35 45.08 -6.69
N LEU A 5 -30.36 45.87 -6.26
CA LEU A 5 -28.98 45.74 -6.73
C LEU A 5 -28.33 44.40 -6.34
N PHE A 6 -28.68 43.86 -5.16
CA PHE A 6 -28.23 42.54 -4.72
C PHE A 6 -28.83 41.42 -5.57
N VAL A 7 -30.13 41.49 -5.86
CA VAL A 7 -30.84 40.53 -6.73
C VAL A 7 -30.38 40.63 -8.18
N TYR A 8 -30.19 41.84 -8.72
CA TYR A 8 -29.67 42.08 -10.08
C TYR A 8 -28.18 41.73 -10.26
N GLY A 9 -27.38 41.74 -9.19
CA GLY A 9 -26.02 41.20 -9.20
C GLY A 9 -26.01 39.68 -9.24
N LEU A 10 -26.88 39.05 -8.43
CA LEU A 10 -27.05 37.59 -8.39
C LEU A 10 -27.57 37.01 -9.72
N GLN A 11 -28.49 37.74 -10.38
CA GLN A 11 -29.17 37.31 -11.61
C GLN A 11 -28.33 37.51 -12.88
N ARG A 12 -27.34 38.42 -12.86
CA ARG A 12 -26.47 38.70 -14.01
C ARG A 12 -25.29 37.72 -14.12
N ASP A 13 -24.76 37.31 -12.98
CA ASP A 13 -23.61 36.40 -12.88
C ASP A 13 -24.03 35.06 -12.26
N TRP A 14 -25.28 34.64 -12.50
CA TRP A 14 -25.84 33.38 -11.98
C TRP A 14 -24.96 32.18 -12.33
N LEU A 15 -24.34 32.19 -13.52
CA LEU A 15 -23.40 31.16 -13.95
C LEU A 15 -22.15 31.12 -13.05
N MET A 16 -21.56 32.26 -12.71
CA MET A 16 -20.39 32.31 -11.81
C MET A 16 -20.78 31.88 -10.40
N ASN A 17 -21.93 32.31 -9.89
CA ASN A 17 -22.42 31.91 -8.58
C ASN A 17 -22.66 30.39 -8.50
N VAL A 18 -23.26 29.80 -9.54
CA VAL A 18 -23.44 28.35 -9.65
C VAL A 18 -22.10 27.63 -9.75
N LEU A 19 -21.15 28.15 -10.54
CA LEU A 19 -19.81 27.58 -10.66
C LEU A 19 -19.03 27.63 -9.34
N PHE A 20 -19.12 28.71 -8.56
CA PHE A 20 -18.49 28.77 -7.24
C PHE A 20 -19.16 27.80 -6.26
N LEU A 21 -20.49 27.75 -6.24
CA LEU A 21 -21.25 26.92 -5.31
C LEU A 21 -21.05 25.42 -5.57
N ILE A 22 -20.82 25.02 -6.82
CA ILE A 22 -20.52 23.62 -7.20
C ILE A 22 -19.00 23.36 -7.21
N GLY A 23 -18.20 24.33 -7.61
CA GLY A 23 -16.74 24.19 -7.72
C GLY A 23 -16.07 24.00 -6.36
N SER A 24 -16.47 24.77 -5.34
CA SER A 24 -15.94 24.62 -3.97
C SER A 24 -16.10 23.21 -3.39
N PRO A 25 -17.30 22.58 -3.39
CA PRO A 25 -17.44 21.21 -2.90
C PRO A 25 -16.70 20.20 -3.79
N ILE A 26 -16.58 20.40 -5.09
CA ILE A 26 -15.77 19.52 -5.96
C ILE A 26 -14.29 19.57 -5.58
N ILE A 27 -13.74 20.77 -5.36
CA ILE A 27 -12.34 20.94 -4.96
C ILE A 27 -12.11 20.30 -3.59
N LEU A 28 -12.99 20.55 -2.62
CA LEU A 28 -12.91 19.91 -1.30
C LEU A 28 -12.97 18.39 -1.42
N TRP A 29 -13.93 17.87 -2.20
CA TRP A 29 -14.09 16.44 -2.41
C TRP A 29 -12.87 15.81 -3.12
N ALA A 30 -12.18 16.57 -3.97
CA ALA A 30 -10.92 16.14 -4.60
C ALA A 30 -9.71 16.19 -3.66
N LEU A 31 -9.67 17.14 -2.69
CA LEU A 31 -8.55 17.30 -1.75
C LEU A 31 -8.65 16.41 -0.51
N ILE A 32 -9.85 16.18 0.00
CA ILE A 32 -10.12 15.31 1.17
C ILE A 32 -9.45 13.93 1.06
N PRO A 33 -9.50 13.18 -0.07
CA PRO A 33 -8.89 11.86 -0.12
C PRO A 33 -7.37 11.89 0.08
N TYR A 34 -6.67 12.94 -0.38
CA TYR A 34 -5.23 13.09 -0.15
C TYR A 34 -4.92 13.30 1.33
N ALA A 35 -5.69 14.16 2.00
CA ALA A 35 -5.51 14.38 3.44
C ALA A 35 -5.82 13.12 4.26
N ILE A 36 -6.81 12.31 3.84
CA ILE A 36 -7.13 11.04 4.49
C ILE A 36 -6.05 9.99 4.23
N GLU A 37 -5.51 9.93 3.01
CA GLU A 37 -4.38 9.06 2.65
C GLU A 37 -3.21 9.30 3.62
N ASP A 38 -2.82 10.56 3.84
CA ASP A 38 -1.73 10.91 4.77
C ASP A 38 -2.01 10.54 6.25
N LEU A 39 -3.29 10.49 6.65
CA LEU A 39 -3.70 10.22 8.04
C LEU A 39 -4.05 8.75 8.32
N VAL A 40 -4.39 7.98 7.29
CA VAL A 40 -4.84 6.59 7.43
C VAL A 40 -3.78 5.62 6.96
N LEU A 41 -2.97 6.01 5.95
CA LEU A 41 -1.95 5.12 5.43
C LEU A 41 -0.84 4.97 6.48
N PRO A 42 -0.45 3.73 6.80
CA PRO A 42 0.66 3.47 7.69
C PRO A 42 1.92 4.11 7.12
N ARG A 43 2.80 4.56 8.02
CA ARG A 43 4.07 5.20 7.64
C ARG A 43 4.95 4.32 6.75
N ASP A 44 4.83 3.00 6.90
CA ASP A 44 5.56 2.01 6.11
C ASP A 44 4.63 0.86 5.70
N GLU A 45 4.99 0.18 4.61
CA GLU A 45 4.30 -1.01 4.10
C GLU A 45 5.24 -2.22 4.21
N PRO A 46 5.55 -2.70 5.43
CA PRO A 46 6.55 -3.72 5.60
C PRO A 46 6.08 -5.04 5.01
N ILE A 47 7.01 -5.73 4.36
CA ILE A 47 6.83 -7.11 3.92
C ILE A 47 7.63 -8.01 4.86
N ARG A 48 6.95 -8.97 5.49
CA ARG A 48 7.59 -9.95 6.38
C ARG A 48 7.68 -11.29 5.70
N PHE A 49 8.86 -11.91 5.80
CA PHE A 49 9.13 -13.23 5.25
C PHE A 49 9.28 -14.25 6.38
N ASN A 50 8.50 -15.32 6.34
CA ASN A 50 8.71 -16.48 7.21
C ASN A 50 9.17 -17.67 6.37
N ARG A 51 10.47 -17.97 6.44
CA ARG A 51 11.08 -19.11 5.76
C ARG A 51 10.52 -20.45 6.22
N LEU A 52 10.35 -20.65 7.53
CA LEU A 52 9.94 -21.93 8.11
C LEU A 52 8.54 -22.34 7.66
N ARG A 53 7.65 -21.37 7.51
CA ARG A 53 6.28 -21.58 7.01
C ARG A 53 6.16 -21.45 5.49
N ARG A 54 7.22 -20.99 4.79
CA ARG A 54 7.18 -20.58 3.38
C ARG A 54 6.04 -19.60 3.08
N LYS A 55 5.84 -18.60 3.95
CA LYS A 55 4.79 -17.58 3.80
C LYS A 55 5.35 -16.17 3.76
N ILE A 56 4.67 -15.29 3.05
CA ILE A 56 4.89 -13.85 3.05
C ILE A 56 3.68 -13.17 3.70
N TYR A 57 3.94 -12.21 4.57
CA TYR A 57 2.92 -11.34 5.13
C TYR A 57 3.11 -9.95 4.55
N ILE A 58 2.05 -9.43 3.94
CA ILE A 58 2.04 -8.14 3.27
C ILE A 58 1.01 -7.26 3.96
N TYR A 59 1.39 -6.01 4.21
CA TYR A 59 0.48 -4.98 4.69
C TYR A 59 -0.21 -4.36 3.46
N GLU A 60 -1.37 -4.89 3.06
CA GLU A 60 -2.08 -4.42 1.85
C GLU A 60 -2.87 -3.15 2.19
N CYS A 61 -2.50 -2.04 1.57
CA CYS A 61 -3.20 -0.77 1.74
C CYS A 61 -4.21 -0.54 0.62
N LYS A 62 -5.51 -0.50 0.96
CA LYS A 62 -6.58 -0.21 0.01
C LYS A 62 -6.95 1.27 0.07
N ILE A 63 -6.86 1.94 -1.09
CA ILE A 63 -7.19 3.36 -1.24
C ILE A 63 -8.14 3.50 -2.43
N ASP A 64 -9.34 4.04 -2.21
CA ASP A 64 -10.32 4.34 -3.25
C ASP A 64 -10.70 5.83 -3.25
N ARG A 65 -10.08 6.61 -4.15
CA ARG A 65 -10.23 8.08 -4.23
C ARG A 65 -11.67 8.57 -4.48
N ILE A 66 -12.58 7.68 -4.91
CA ILE A 66 -13.98 8.02 -5.19
C ILE A 66 -14.86 7.74 -3.96
N PHE A 67 -14.63 6.62 -3.28
CA PHE A 67 -15.50 6.17 -2.17
C PHE A 67 -14.88 6.43 -0.80
N ILE A 68 -14.61 7.70 -0.49
CA ILE A 68 -13.89 8.19 0.70
C ILE A 68 -14.43 7.63 2.03
N PHE A 69 -15.75 7.44 2.15
CA PHE A 69 -16.40 6.97 3.39
C PHE A 69 -16.53 5.43 3.49
N SER A 70 -16.06 4.68 2.50
CA SER A 70 -16.23 3.23 2.48
C SER A 70 -15.12 2.51 3.24
N ARG A 71 -15.42 2.05 4.47
CA ARG A 71 -14.49 1.22 5.26
C ARG A 71 -14.08 -0.11 4.60
N LYS A 72 -14.80 -0.56 3.57
CA LYS A 72 -14.45 -1.78 2.83
C LYS A 72 -13.42 -1.53 1.74
N ARG A 73 -13.37 -0.31 1.23
CA ARG A 73 -12.48 0.11 0.12
C ARG A 73 -11.32 0.97 0.58
N TRP A 74 -11.33 1.31 1.86
CA TRP A 74 -10.31 2.06 2.56
C TRP A 74 -9.83 1.29 3.76
N GLY A 75 -8.51 1.29 3.95
CA GLY A 75 -7.87 0.78 5.14
C GLY A 75 -6.78 -0.23 4.83
N VAL A 76 -6.10 -0.61 5.88
CA VAL A 76 -5.05 -1.62 5.82
C VAL A 76 -5.66 -2.99 6.09
N GLN A 77 -5.36 -3.93 5.22
CA GLN A 77 -5.60 -5.34 5.41
C GLN A 77 -4.27 -6.10 5.40
N PRO A 78 -3.78 -6.60 6.54
CA PRO A 78 -2.64 -7.49 6.56
C PRO A 78 -3.05 -8.86 5.99
N VAL A 79 -2.40 -9.30 4.93
CA VAL A 79 -2.71 -10.54 4.22
C VAL A 79 -1.49 -11.46 4.24
N ALA A 80 -1.75 -12.76 4.45
CA ALA A 80 -0.74 -13.81 4.38
C ALA A 80 -0.90 -14.58 3.07
N TYR A 81 0.19 -14.67 2.32
CA TYR A 81 0.26 -15.42 1.06
C TYR A 81 1.32 -16.52 1.14
N ASN A 82 1.10 -17.63 0.43
CA ASN A 82 2.12 -18.67 0.30
C ASN A 82 3.25 -18.17 -0.63
N TRP A 83 4.49 -18.43 -0.26
CA TRP A 83 5.67 -18.02 -1.02
C TRP A 83 5.70 -18.61 -2.43
N ASP A 84 5.25 -19.84 -2.58
CA ASP A 84 5.33 -20.59 -3.84
C ASP A 84 4.39 -20.05 -4.93
N ASP A 85 3.37 -19.30 -4.51
CA ASP A 85 2.37 -18.70 -5.40
C ASP A 85 2.78 -17.31 -5.89
N ILE A 86 3.92 -16.78 -5.42
CA ILE A 86 4.30 -15.38 -5.60
C ILE A 86 5.37 -15.24 -6.69
N THR A 87 5.09 -14.36 -7.65
CA THR A 87 6.02 -14.03 -8.73
C THR A 87 6.24 -12.53 -8.82
N ALA A 88 7.49 -12.09 -8.98
CA ALA A 88 7.78 -10.68 -9.26
C ALA A 88 7.58 -10.42 -10.77
N GLU A 89 6.68 -9.51 -11.10
CA GLU A 89 6.35 -9.08 -12.45
C GLU A 89 6.79 -7.64 -12.69
N VAL A 90 7.29 -7.38 -13.89
CA VAL A 90 7.65 -6.02 -14.32
C VAL A 90 6.43 -5.38 -14.94
N TYR A 91 5.96 -4.31 -14.34
CA TYR A 91 4.82 -3.54 -14.79
C TYR A 91 5.29 -2.25 -15.47
N ARG A 92 5.02 -2.15 -16.78
CA ARG A 92 5.46 -1.02 -17.61
C ARG A 92 4.25 -0.24 -18.09
N ILE A 93 4.15 1.01 -17.69
CA ILE A 93 3.12 1.93 -18.18
C ILE A 93 3.81 3.04 -18.97
N TYR A 94 3.31 3.31 -20.17
CA TYR A 94 3.73 4.49 -20.91
C TYR A 94 2.90 5.70 -20.47
N ALA A 95 3.53 6.66 -19.80
CA ALA A 95 2.88 7.86 -19.28
C ALA A 95 3.48 9.12 -19.94
N PRO A 96 2.94 9.57 -21.09
CA PRO A 96 3.54 10.64 -21.89
C PRO A 96 3.66 12.00 -21.15
N GLY A 97 2.82 12.24 -20.13
CA GLY A 97 2.88 13.47 -19.31
C GLY A 97 3.91 13.44 -18.18
N HIS A 98 4.46 12.27 -17.83
CA HIS A 98 5.39 12.08 -16.71
C HIS A 98 6.83 11.77 -17.18
N GLY A 99 7.16 12.08 -18.43
CA GLY A 99 8.53 11.99 -18.93
C GLY A 99 8.95 10.62 -19.48
N GLY A 100 8.00 9.69 -19.71
CA GLY A 100 8.28 8.46 -20.48
C GLY A 100 7.69 7.18 -19.90
N LEU A 101 8.46 6.09 -20.04
CA LEU A 101 8.10 4.75 -19.58
C LEU A 101 8.30 4.66 -18.05
N ILE A 102 7.22 4.43 -17.31
CA ILE A 102 7.27 4.14 -15.88
C ILE A 102 7.37 2.63 -15.73
N GLU A 103 8.49 2.16 -15.17
CA GLU A 103 8.76 0.74 -14.93
C GLU A 103 8.72 0.45 -13.43
N ASN A 104 7.65 -0.18 -12.97
CA ASN A 104 7.51 -0.62 -11.59
C ASN A 104 7.67 -2.14 -11.51
N VAL A 105 8.09 -2.65 -10.35
CA VAL A 105 8.03 -4.08 -10.04
C VAL A 105 6.88 -4.31 -9.08
N MET A 106 6.03 -5.29 -9.39
CA MET A 106 4.90 -5.71 -8.57
C MET A 106 5.05 -7.19 -8.23
N LEU A 107 4.64 -7.56 -7.02
CA LEU A 107 4.47 -8.95 -6.63
C LEU A 107 3.08 -9.40 -7.06
N SER A 108 3.01 -10.32 -8.03
CA SER A 108 1.77 -10.97 -8.41
C SER A 108 1.58 -12.24 -7.59
N VAL A 109 0.41 -12.36 -6.97
CA VAL A 109 -0.04 -13.58 -6.30
C VAL A 109 -0.85 -14.38 -7.30
N ARG A 110 -0.42 -15.60 -7.58
CA ARG A 110 -1.09 -16.50 -8.53
C ARG A 110 -1.97 -17.50 -7.81
N ASN A 111 -3.07 -17.89 -8.44
CA ASN A 111 -3.86 -19.02 -7.97
C ASN A 111 -3.11 -20.33 -8.28
N PRO A 112 -2.92 -21.23 -7.31
CA PRO A 112 -2.25 -22.51 -7.55
C PRO A 112 -2.99 -23.41 -8.56
N GLU A 113 -4.32 -23.30 -8.65
CA GLU A 113 -5.15 -24.16 -9.51
C GLU A 113 -5.31 -23.58 -10.93
N THR A 114 -5.58 -22.28 -11.03
CA THR A 114 -5.88 -21.63 -12.33
C THR A 114 -4.69 -20.90 -12.94
N ASN A 115 -3.60 -20.69 -12.18
CA ASN A 115 -2.43 -19.89 -12.56
C ASN A 115 -2.77 -18.43 -12.95
N GLU A 116 -3.96 -17.96 -12.59
CA GLU A 116 -4.40 -16.58 -12.80
C GLU A 116 -3.84 -15.68 -11.71
N VAL A 117 -3.55 -14.42 -12.07
CA VAL A 117 -3.08 -13.41 -11.11
C VAL A 117 -4.27 -12.91 -10.31
N ILE A 118 -4.32 -13.30 -9.03
CA ILE A 118 -5.36 -12.90 -8.08
C ILE A 118 -5.15 -11.46 -7.64
N ASP A 119 -3.92 -11.16 -7.23
CA ASP A 119 -3.58 -9.90 -6.59
C ASP A 119 -2.23 -9.37 -7.08
N ARG A 120 -2.05 -8.05 -7.04
CA ARG A 120 -0.82 -7.36 -7.41
C ARG A 120 -0.47 -6.35 -6.34
N VAL A 121 0.62 -6.64 -5.64
CA VAL A 121 1.15 -5.76 -4.60
C VAL A 121 2.31 -4.96 -5.17
N PHE A 122 2.33 -3.67 -4.90
CA PHE A 122 3.45 -2.82 -5.28
C PHE A 122 4.73 -3.22 -4.52
N PHE A 123 5.87 -3.31 -5.22
CA PHE A 123 7.14 -3.70 -4.62
C PHE A 123 8.19 -2.60 -4.70
N THR A 124 8.53 -2.14 -5.91
CA THR A 124 9.52 -1.07 -6.11
C THR A 124 9.20 -0.20 -7.32
N HIS A 125 9.63 1.06 -7.25
CA HIS A 125 9.51 2.04 -8.34
C HIS A 125 10.54 1.87 -9.46
N THR A 126 11.56 1.04 -9.25
CA THR A 126 12.63 0.83 -10.23
C THR A 126 12.89 -0.64 -10.46
N LEU A 127 13.23 -0.97 -11.70
CA LEU A 127 13.52 -2.33 -12.16
C LEU A 127 14.76 -2.91 -11.46
N ASP A 128 15.83 -2.13 -11.36
CA ASP A 128 17.11 -2.62 -10.85
C ASP A 128 17.05 -2.92 -9.35
N GLN A 129 16.41 -2.02 -8.57
CA GLN A 129 16.15 -2.29 -7.15
C GLN A 129 15.22 -3.48 -6.98
N GLY A 130 14.16 -3.58 -7.79
CA GLY A 130 13.23 -4.71 -7.72
C GLY A 130 13.90 -6.06 -7.99
N LYS A 131 14.78 -6.14 -8.99
CA LYS A 131 15.60 -7.33 -9.25
C LYS A 131 16.50 -7.68 -8.08
N ALA A 132 17.20 -6.69 -7.52
CA ALA A 132 18.12 -6.89 -6.41
C ALA A 132 17.38 -7.38 -5.15
N TYR A 133 16.30 -6.69 -4.76
CA TYR A 133 15.49 -7.06 -3.59
C TYR A 133 14.79 -8.41 -3.76
N TRP A 134 14.30 -8.72 -4.97
CA TRP A 134 13.71 -10.02 -5.24
C TRP A 134 14.73 -11.16 -5.17
N ALA A 135 15.96 -10.93 -5.66
CA ALA A 135 17.05 -11.90 -5.52
C ALA A 135 17.42 -12.13 -4.04
N ILE A 136 17.49 -11.06 -3.25
CA ILE A 136 17.73 -11.10 -1.80
C ILE A 136 16.62 -11.90 -1.10
N ALA A 137 15.35 -11.62 -1.41
CA ALA A 137 14.21 -12.32 -0.83
C ALA A 137 14.24 -13.82 -1.16
N ARG A 138 14.54 -14.18 -2.42
CA ARG A 138 14.72 -15.58 -2.83
C ARG A 138 15.86 -16.26 -2.08
N LEU A 139 17.00 -15.59 -1.94
CA LEU A 139 18.16 -16.12 -1.24
C LEU A 139 17.84 -16.38 0.24
N PHE A 140 17.16 -15.43 0.90
CA PHE A 140 16.69 -15.57 2.27
C PHE A 140 15.76 -16.77 2.44
N MET A 141 14.80 -16.96 1.53
CA MET A 141 13.85 -18.08 1.62
C MET A 141 14.50 -19.44 1.37
N GLN A 142 15.54 -19.49 0.52
CA GLN A 142 16.26 -20.74 0.23
C GLN A 142 17.26 -21.10 1.32
N GLN A 143 18.20 -20.20 1.59
CA GLN A 143 19.40 -20.49 2.40
C GLN A 143 19.29 -19.93 3.83
N GLY A 144 18.37 -18.99 4.08
CA GLY A 144 18.18 -18.37 5.39
C GLY A 144 19.00 -17.07 5.55
N PRO A 145 19.05 -16.52 6.78
CA PRO A 145 19.68 -15.23 7.05
C PRO A 145 21.20 -15.23 6.87
N GLU A 146 21.86 -16.39 6.99
CA GLU A 146 23.33 -16.51 6.89
C GLU A 146 23.86 -16.24 5.48
N ALA A 147 23.04 -16.47 4.45
CA ALA A 147 23.40 -16.23 3.06
C ALA A 147 23.22 -14.77 2.64
N LEU A 148 22.58 -13.95 3.48
CA LEU A 148 22.37 -12.55 3.16
C LEU A 148 23.69 -11.78 3.26
N PRO A 149 23.93 -10.81 2.35
CA PRO A 149 25.08 -9.93 2.48
C PRO A 149 24.99 -9.19 3.81
N THR A 150 26.13 -9.00 4.49
CA THR A 150 26.18 -8.21 5.71
C THR A 150 25.77 -6.77 5.41
N PHE A 151 24.62 -6.36 5.92
CA PHE A 151 24.18 -4.98 5.80
C PHE A 151 25.02 -4.09 6.72
N VAL A 152 25.66 -3.08 6.13
CA VAL A 152 26.53 -2.13 6.86
C VAL A 152 25.75 -1.33 7.90
N HIS A 153 24.48 -1.06 7.59
CA HIS A 153 23.58 -0.31 8.45
C HIS A 153 22.46 -1.23 8.91
N PRO A 154 22.01 -1.11 10.18
CA PRO A 154 20.81 -1.78 10.62
C PRO A 154 19.64 -1.35 9.73
N PRO A 155 18.63 -2.21 9.53
CA PRO A 155 17.43 -1.82 8.82
C PRO A 155 16.84 -0.59 9.50
N ARG A 156 16.51 0.42 8.68
CA ARG A 156 15.87 1.65 9.14
C ARG A 156 14.50 1.30 9.71
N ASP A 157 14.24 1.66 10.96
CA ASP A 157 12.91 1.55 11.55
C ASP A 157 12.15 2.84 11.26
N TRP A 158 11.14 2.76 10.39
CA TRP A 158 10.31 3.90 10.03
C TRP A 158 9.43 4.38 11.20
N ASN A 159 9.10 3.53 12.17
CA ASN A 159 8.29 3.91 13.33
C ASN A 159 9.05 4.79 14.35
N ASP A 160 10.38 4.65 14.39
CA ASP A 160 11.28 5.39 15.29
C ASP A 160 12.00 6.54 14.58
N ASP A 161 11.84 6.66 13.26
CA ASP A 161 12.35 7.79 12.50
C ASP A 161 11.39 8.98 12.60
N ASP A 162 11.76 9.93 13.44
CA ASP A 162 11.15 11.27 13.50
C ASP A 162 11.55 12.02 12.21
N GLY A 163 10.96 11.63 11.08
CA GLY A 163 11.37 12.11 9.77
C GLY A 163 11.48 13.65 9.70
N LEU A 164 12.30 14.16 8.77
CA LEU A 164 12.53 15.61 8.63
C LEU A 164 11.25 16.45 8.38
N SER A 165 10.15 15.83 7.97
CA SER A 165 8.86 16.50 7.73
C SER A 165 7.85 16.17 8.83
N HIS A 166 7.31 17.20 9.46
CA HIS A 166 6.27 17.09 10.51
C HIS A 166 5.01 16.36 10.03
N MET A 167 4.76 16.31 8.72
CA MET A 167 3.61 15.59 8.16
C MET A 167 3.74 14.07 8.34
N HIS A 168 4.97 13.51 8.31
CA HIS A 168 5.18 12.08 8.57
C HIS A 168 4.88 11.66 10.02
N CYS A 169 4.85 12.62 10.95
CA CYS A 169 4.46 12.36 12.34
C CYS A 169 2.95 12.13 12.51
N LEU A 170 2.13 12.56 11.52
CA LEU A 170 0.68 12.35 11.55
C LEU A 170 0.28 10.97 11.02
N ALA A 171 1.12 10.36 10.19
CA ALA A 171 0.88 9.02 9.68
C ALA A 171 0.93 8.00 10.83
N PRO A 172 -0.05 7.07 10.91
CA PRO A 172 -0.07 6.05 11.93
C PRO A 172 1.15 5.14 11.85
N LYS A 173 1.62 4.69 13.01
CA LYS A 173 2.68 3.69 13.11
C LYS A 173 2.18 2.35 12.59
N VAL A 174 3.09 1.55 12.03
CA VAL A 174 2.73 0.22 11.56
C VAL A 174 2.53 -0.72 12.75
N GLU A 175 1.30 -1.19 12.92
CA GLU A 175 0.94 -2.19 13.91
C GLU A 175 0.36 -3.43 13.23
N TRP A 176 1.02 -4.57 13.43
CA TRP A 176 0.54 -5.86 12.93
C TRP A 176 -0.48 -6.45 13.90
N PRO A 177 -1.58 -7.06 13.41
CA PRO A 177 -2.49 -7.78 14.28
C PRO A 177 -1.75 -8.88 15.05
N ALA A 178 -2.09 -9.07 16.33
CA ALA A 178 -1.37 -9.94 17.23
C ALA A 178 -1.22 -11.39 16.70
N ASP A 179 -2.26 -11.91 16.05
CA ASP A 179 -2.26 -13.26 15.49
C ASP A 179 -1.24 -13.40 14.34
N ILE A 180 -1.22 -12.43 13.42
CA ILE A 180 -0.28 -12.38 12.30
C ILE A 180 1.13 -12.09 12.78
N ASP A 181 1.29 -11.20 13.77
CA ASP A 181 2.59 -10.90 14.36
C ASP A 181 3.20 -12.17 14.96
N ARG A 182 2.41 -12.95 15.70
CA ARG A 182 2.82 -14.24 16.25
C ARG A 182 3.12 -15.25 15.16
N GLU A 183 2.25 -15.45 14.18
CA GLU A 183 2.46 -16.42 13.08
C GLU A 183 3.73 -16.09 12.27
N SER A 184 3.97 -14.81 12.00
CA SER A 184 5.13 -14.36 11.22
C SER A 184 6.46 -14.61 11.93
N ARG A 185 6.48 -14.58 13.27
CA ARG A 185 7.69 -14.75 14.10
C ARG A 185 7.94 -16.18 14.55
N THR A 186 6.95 -17.07 14.44
CA THR A 186 7.02 -18.43 14.97
C THR A 186 7.11 -19.49 13.88
N ALA A 187 7.79 -20.59 14.21
CA ALA A 187 7.77 -21.81 13.41
C ALA A 187 6.36 -22.45 13.43
N PRO A 188 6.01 -23.33 12.47
CA PRO A 188 4.85 -24.19 12.60
C PRO A 188 4.95 -25.00 13.90
N SER A 189 4.02 -24.78 14.82
CA SER A 189 3.85 -25.66 15.98
C SER A 189 3.16 -26.96 15.51
N GLU A 190 3.60 -28.10 16.05
CA GLU A 190 3.09 -29.45 15.70
C GLU A 190 1.57 -29.58 15.89
N GLU A 191 0.95 -28.73 16.71
CA GLU A 191 -0.49 -28.71 16.97
C GLU A 191 -1.36 -28.44 15.72
N ALA A 192 -0.84 -27.73 14.70
CA ALA A 192 -1.57 -27.52 13.46
C ALA A 192 -1.58 -28.73 12.51
N ALA A 193 -0.75 -29.75 12.77
CA ALA A 193 -0.70 -30.97 11.96
C ALA A 193 -1.81 -31.97 12.32
N VAL A 194 -2.46 -31.82 13.48
CA VAL A 194 -3.45 -32.76 14.00
C VAL A 194 -4.88 -32.42 13.54
N ASP A 195 -5.16 -31.15 13.22
CA ASP A 195 -6.51 -30.67 12.87
C ASP A 195 -6.88 -30.88 11.39
N GLY A 196 -5.96 -31.42 10.58
CA GLY A 196 -6.17 -31.77 9.16
C GLY A 196 -6.62 -33.22 8.91
N THR A 197 -6.81 -34.01 9.97
CA THR A 197 -7.31 -35.39 9.92
C THR A 197 -8.58 -35.52 10.76
N GLY A 198 -9.70 -35.06 10.19
CA GLY A 198 -11.05 -35.22 10.73
C GLY A 198 -12.06 -35.42 9.61
#